data_AF-A0A7S1UPY8-F1
#
_entry.id   AF-A0A7S1UPY8-F1
#
_cell.length_a   1.000
_cell.length_b   1.000
_cell.length_c   1.000
_cell.angle_alpha   90.00
_cell.angle_beta   90.00
_cell.angle_gamma   90.00
#
_symmetry.space_group_name_H-M   'P 1'
#
loop_
_entity.id
_entity.type
_entity.pdbx_description
1 polymer ?
#
loop_
_entity_poly.entity_id
_entity_poly.type
_entity_poly.pdbx_seq_one_letter_code
_entity_poly.pdbx_strand_id
1 'polypeptide(L)'
;EYVSHADNDKPQRMITAIYYLTPDDWSQEEDGGQLRLFASKPRDVLPLSNRMVVFRSDGVEHEVLPSKRRERTALTMWFYGRPLLVDGPPPLRILSEPSTTEDRRRRRRRRRRESDSVA
;
A
#
# COMPACT_ATOMS: atom_id res chain seq x y z
N GLU A 1 -17.34 -17.49 -6.75
CA GLU A 1 -15.95 -17.51 -7.29
C GLU A 1 -15.58 -16.10 -7.71
N TYR A 2 -14.33 -15.68 -7.50
CA TYR A 2 -13.83 -14.38 -7.96
C TYR A 2 -12.92 -14.66 -9.17
N VAL A 3 -13.32 -14.13 -10.33
CA VAL A 3 -12.61 -14.36 -11.60
C VAL A 3 -11.33 -13.53 -11.64
N SER A 4 -10.31 -13.97 -12.38
CA SER A 4 -9.12 -13.17 -12.65
C SER A 4 -9.52 -11.77 -13.14
N HIS A 5 -9.01 -10.74 -12.47
CA HIS A 5 -9.28 -9.36 -12.82
C HIS A 5 -8.09 -8.47 -12.47
N ALA A 6 -7.97 -7.36 -13.19
CA ALA A 6 -7.15 -6.25 -12.75
C ALA A 6 -8.01 -5.36 -11.84
N ASP A 7 -7.39 -4.85 -10.79
CA ASP A 7 -8.06 -3.97 -9.87
C ASP A 7 -8.19 -2.54 -10.47
N ASN A 8 -8.65 -2.36 -11.71
CA ASN A 8 -8.66 -1.03 -12.34
C ASN A 8 -9.96 -0.64 -13.07
N ASP A 9 -11.12 -0.93 -12.48
CA ASP A 9 -12.41 -0.40 -12.99
C ASP A 9 -12.61 1.11 -12.75
N LYS A 10 -11.73 1.76 -11.98
CA LYS A 10 -11.75 3.21 -11.72
C LYS A 10 -10.36 3.81 -11.94
N PRO A 11 -10.21 4.83 -12.80
CA PRO A 11 -8.91 5.29 -13.34
C PRO A 11 -7.94 5.93 -12.33
N GLN A 12 -8.18 5.79 -11.03
CA GLN A 12 -7.38 6.38 -9.96
C GLN A 12 -6.97 5.37 -8.89
N ARG A 13 -7.39 4.10 -8.94
CA ARG A 13 -6.94 3.09 -7.97
C ARG A 13 -5.53 2.64 -8.36
N MET A 14 -4.54 2.93 -7.52
CA MET A 14 -3.12 2.67 -7.82
C MET A 14 -2.56 1.47 -7.05
N ILE A 15 -2.97 1.32 -5.79
CA ILE A 15 -2.47 0.27 -4.90
C ILE A 15 -3.64 -0.45 -4.23
N THR A 16 -3.57 -1.77 -4.23
CA THR A 16 -4.45 -2.64 -3.45
C THR A 16 -3.64 -3.21 -2.30
N ALA A 17 -4.17 -3.09 -1.09
CA ALA A 17 -3.64 -3.75 0.09
C ALA A 17 -4.70 -4.67 0.69
N ILE A 18 -4.33 -5.91 0.97
CA ILE A 18 -5.19 -6.93 1.56
C ILE A 18 -4.56 -7.37 2.88
N TYR A 19 -5.30 -7.28 3.97
CA TYR A 19 -4.88 -7.75 5.29
C TYR A 19 -5.75 -8.92 5.74
N TYR A 20 -5.13 -10.05 6.03
CA TYR A 20 -5.84 -11.29 6.33
C TYR A 20 -6.18 -11.41 7.81
N LEU A 21 -7.45 -11.77 8.06
CA LEU A 21 -8.07 -11.93 9.37
C LEU A 21 -8.50 -13.39 9.60
N THR A 22 -7.74 -14.30 9.01
CA THR A 22 -7.91 -15.75 9.10
C THR A 22 -7.06 -16.32 10.24
N PRO A 23 -7.31 -17.58 10.68
CA PRO A 23 -6.42 -18.30 11.58
C PRO A 23 -4.98 -18.42 11.04
N ASP A 24 -4.03 -18.63 11.94
CA ASP A 24 -2.61 -18.80 11.64
C ASP A 24 -2.27 -20.20 11.11
N ASP A 25 -3.06 -21.22 11.47
CA ASP A 25 -2.95 -22.62 11.08
C ASP A 25 -3.57 -22.95 9.69
N TRP A 26 -3.65 -21.97 8.80
CA TRP A 26 -4.29 -22.15 7.48
C TRP A 26 -3.51 -23.12 6.59
N SER A 27 -4.15 -24.20 6.17
CA SER A 27 -3.55 -25.22 5.31
C SER A 27 -3.84 -24.94 3.84
N GLN A 28 -2.80 -24.89 3.02
CA GLN A 28 -2.96 -24.77 1.57
C GLN A 28 -3.80 -25.91 0.98
N GLU A 29 -3.55 -27.14 1.43
CA GLU A 29 -4.14 -28.34 0.87
C GLU A 29 -5.62 -28.47 1.27
N GLU A 30 -5.89 -28.33 2.57
CA GLU A 30 -7.22 -28.51 3.16
C GLU A 30 -8.12 -27.28 2.96
N ASP A 31 -7.59 -26.07 3.16
CA ASP A 31 -8.40 -24.86 3.25
C ASP A 31 -8.42 -24.06 1.93
N GLY A 32 -7.36 -24.10 1.12
CA GLY A 32 -7.28 -23.37 -0.14
C GLY A 32 -7.22 -21.85 0.04
N GLY A 33 -7.98 -21.09 -0.75
CA GLY A 33 -8.20 -19.65 -0.51
C GLY A 33 -7.02 -18.73 -0.82
N GLN A 34 -6.00 -19.21 -1.55
CA GLN A 34 -4.83 -18.42 -1.90
C GLN A 34 -5.21 -17.22 -2.77
N LEU A 35 -4.54 -16.10 -2.55
CA LEU A 35 -4.48 -15.05 -3.56
C LEU A 35 -3.38 -15.40 -4.54
N ARG A 36 -3.73 -15.63 -5.81
CA ARG A 36 -2.79 -15.82 -6.90
C ARG A 36 -2.54 -14.50 -7.59
N LEU A 37 -1.27 -14.08 -7.63
CA LEU A 37 -0.80 -12.88 -8.31
C LEU A 37 -0.10 -13.27 -9.61
N PHE A 38 -0.53 -12.69 -10.73
CA PHE A 38 0.10 -12.86 -12.04
C PHE A 38 1.07 -11.70 -12.32
N ALA A 39 2.28 -11.80 -11.77
CA ALA A 39 3.39 -10.90 -12.07
C ALA A 39 4.29 -11.52 -13.17
N SER A 40 5.60 -11.28 -13.13
CA SER A 40 6.55 -11.95 -14.06
C SER A 40 6.52 -13.48 -13.97
N LYS A 41 6.14 -14.01 -12.80
CA LYS A 41 5.80 -15.41 -12.55
C LYS A 41 4.60 -15.46 -11.60
N PRO A 42 3.65 -16.39 -11.79
CA PRO A 42 2.55 -16.58 -10.85
C PRO A 42 3.06 -16.84 -9.43
N ARG A 43 2.42 -16.23 -8.44
CA ARG A 43 2.72 -16.44 -7.01
C ARG A 43 1.43 -16.59 -6.21
N ASP A 44 1.40 -17.63 -5.38
CA ASP A 44 0.27 -17.88 -4.49
C ASP A 44 0.61 -17.41 -3.08
N VAL A 45 -0.28 -16.61 -2.49
CA VAL A 45 -0.15 -16.11 -1.13
C VAL A 45 -1.27 -16.68 -0.27
N LEU A 46 -0.90 -17.52 0.70
CA LEU A 46 -1.85 -18.03 1.69
C LEU A 46 -2.43 -16.89 2.53
N PRO A 47 -3.74 -16.92 2.84
CA PRO A 47 -4.35 -15.97 3.75
C PRO A 47 -4.03 -16.40 5.18
N LEU A 48 -2.84 -16.05 5.69
CA LEU A 48 -2.48 -16.31 7.09
C LEU A 48 -2.82 -15.11 7.96
N SER A 49 -3.12 -15.35 9.24
CA SER A 49 -3.30 -14.27 10.22
C SER A 49 -2.16 -13.25 10.19
N ASN A 50 -2.49 -11.97 10.38
CA ASN A 50 -1.54 -10.86 10.42
C ASN A 50 -0.68 -10.67 9.16
N ARG A 51 -1.09 -11.28 8.03
CA ARG A 51 -0.42 -11.09 6.74
C ARG A 51 -1.05 -9.96 5.96
N MET A 52 -0.23 -8.98 5.57
CA MET A 52 -0.59 -7.96 4.60
C MET A 52 0.05 -8.26 3.24
N VAL A 53 -0.73 -8.13 2.17
CA VAL A 53 -0.25 -8.19 0.78
C VAL A 53 -0.54 -6.84 0.13
N VAL A 54 0.47 -6.26 -0.52
CA VAL A 54 0.35 -4.97 -1.22
C VAL A 54 0.82 -5.14 -2.65
N PHE A 55 0.02 -4.72 -3.62
CA PHE A 55 0.35 -4.81 -5.04
C PHE A 55 -0.26 -3.65 -5.84
N ARG A 56 0.29 -3.43 -7.05
CA ARG A 56 -0.21 -2.41 -7.97
C ARG A 56 -1.57 -2.82 -8.55
N SER A 57 -2.57 -1.98 -8.36
CA SER A 57 -3.92 -2.21 -8.87
C SER A 57 -4.00 -2.13 -10.40
N ASP A 58 -3.11 -1.34 -11.01
CA ASP A 58 -3.10 -1.01 -12.43
C ASP A 58 -2.17 -1.87 -13.29
N GLY A 59 -1.59 -2.94 -12.73
CA GLY A 59 -0.66 -3.79 -13.48
C GLY A 59 -0.40 -5.18 -12.91
N VAL A 60 -1.04 -5.57 -11.80
CA VAL A 60 -0.97 -6.93 -11.27
C VAL A 60 -2.35 -7.56 -11.37
N GLU A 61 -2.52 -8.42 -12.38
CA GLU A 61 -3.68 -9.31 -12.45
C GLU A 61 -3.63 -10.29 -11.28
N HIS A 62 -4.79 -10.59 -10.72
CA HIS A 62 -4.88 -11.53 -9.61
C HIS A 62 -6.23 -12.23 -9.57
N GLU A 63 -6.24 -13.39 -8.94
CA GLU A 63 -7.45 -14.15 -8.64
C GLU A 63 -7.39 -14.69 -7.21
N VAL A 64 -8.56 -14.94 -6.62
CA VAL A 64 -8.67 -15.63 -5.33
C VAL A 64 -9.11 -17.05 -5.60
N LEU A 65 -8.25 -18.02 -5.32
CA LEU A 65 -8.57 -19.43 -5.47
C LEU A 65 -9.69 -19.85 -4.50
N PRO A 66 -10.47 -20.89 -4.83
CA PRO A 66 -11.56 -21.35 -3.96
C PRO A 66 -11.10 -21.65 -2.53
N SER A 67 -11.83 -21.12 -1.55
CA SER A 67 -11.72 -21.55 -0.16
C SER A 67 -12.60 -22.78 0.01
N LYS A 68 -12.00 -23.89 0.46
CA LYS A 68 -12.65 -25.22 0.41
C LYS A 68 -13.43 -25.54 1.69
N ARG A 69 -12.87 -25.20 2.85
CA ARG A 69 -13.36 -25.67 4.16
C ARG A 69 -13.73 -24.55 5.13
N ARG A 70 -12.90 -23.51 5.20
CA ARG A 70 -13.05 -22.40 6.17
C ARG A 70 -13.41 -21.10 5.46
N GLU A 71 -14.07 -20.19 6.18
CA GLU A 71 -14.33 -18.84 5.71
C GLU A 71 -13.03 -18.02 5.66
N ARG A 72 -12.79 -17.37 4.51
CA ARG A 72 -11.61 -16.53 4.27
C ARG A 72 -11.97 -15.06 4.48
N THR A 73 -11.59 -14.52 5.63
CA THR A 73 -11.85 -13.11 5.98
C THR A 73 -10.62 -12.23 5.68
N ALA A 74 -10.86 -11.10 5.03
CA ALA A 74 -9.82 -10.11 4.75
C ALA A 74 -10.37 -8.68 4.80
N LEU A 75 -9.52 -7.73 5.17
CA LEU A 75 -9.73 -6.31 4.99
C LEU A 75 -9.02 -5.86 3.70
N THR A 76 -9.78 -5.32 2.76
CA THR A 76 -9.22 -4.75 1.53
C THR A 76 -9.23 -3.23 1.61
N MET A 77 -8.08 -2.62 1.32
CA MET A 77 -7.88 -1.18 1.26
C MET A 77 -7.38 -0.80 -0.14
N TRP A 78 -7.92 0.29 -0.66
CA TRP A 78 -7.52 0.83 -1.95
C TRP A 78 -6.98 2.23 -1.80
N PHE A 79 -5.77 2.45 -2.30
CA PHE A 79 -5.14 3.76 -2.31
C PHE A 79 -5.32 4.36 -3.70
N TYR A 80 -5.99 5.51 -3.71
CA TYR A 80 -6.24 6.26 -4.92
C TYR A 80 -5.18 7.34 -5.10
N GLY A 81 -4.80 7.57 -6.34
CA GLY A 81 -3.84 8.60 -6.68
C GLY A 81 -3.92 8.97 -8.14
N ARG A 82 -3.20 10.03 -8.48
CA ARG A 82 -2.88 10.34 -9.86
C ARG A 82 -1.46 9.86 -10.09
N PRO A 83 -1.17 9.17 -11.20
CA PRO A 83 0.20 9.02 -11.64
C PRO A 83 0.80 10.42 -11.65
N LEU A 84 1.89 10.62 -10.91
CA LEU A 84 2.66 11.83 -11.09
C LEU A 84 3.18 11.72 -12.52
N LEU A 85 2.59 12.49 -13.45
CA LEU A 85 3.22 12.78 -14.73
C LEU A 85 4.48 13.58 -14.36
N VAL A 86 5.53 12.86 -14.02
CA VAL A 86 6.87 13.40 -13.90
C VAL A 86 7.53 13.01 -15.20
N ASP A 87 7.70 13.96 -16.10
CA ASP A 87 8.78 13.87 -17.07
C ASP A 87 10.08 13.94 -16.26
N GLY A 88 10.57 12.78 -15.79
CA GLY A 88 11.75 12.64 -14.96
C GLY A 88 11.56 11.77 -13.71
N PRO A 89 12.63 11.33 -13.04
CA PRO A 89 12.50 10.60 -11.78
C PRO A 89 11.84 11.47 -10.71
N PRO A 90 10.93 10.93 -9.88
CA PRO A 90 10.34 11.70 -8.79
C PRO A 90 11.48 12.22 -7.90
N PRO A 91 11.45 13.49 -7.45
CA PRO A 91 12.42 13.93 -6.48
C PRO A 91 12.24 13.02 -5.27
N LEU A 92 13.31 12.30 -4.91
CA LEU A 92 13.38 11.61 -3.64
C LEU A 92 13.21 12.70 -2.58
N ARG A 93 11.97 12.91 -2.12
CA ARG A 93 11.70 13.59 -0.87
C ARG A 93 12.17 12.62 0.20
N ILE A 94 13.48 12.62 0.44
CA ILE A 94 14.04 12.27 1.73
C ILE A 94 13.22 13.10 2.71
N LEU A 95 12.42 12.43 3.54
CA LEU A 95 11.79 13.08 4.68
C LEU A 95 12.94 13.74 5.40
N SER A 96 13.06 15.07 5.27
CA SER A 96 14.17 15.82 5.83
C SER A 96 14.28 15.40 7.28
N GLU A 97 15.47 14.96 7.70
CA GLU A 97 15.71 14.56 9.07
C GLU A 97 15.08 15.59 10.02
N PRO A 98 14.48 15.14 11.14
CA PRO A 98 13.83 16.05 12.07
C PRO A 98 14.83 17.15 12.43
N SER A 99 14.52 18.38 11.97
CA SER A 99 15.34 19.57 12.19
C SER A 99 15.83 19.58 13.63
N THR A 100 17.15 19.62 13.84
CA THR A 100 17.73 19.68 15.17
C THR A 100 17.19 20.88 15.93
N THR A 101 17.16 20.79 17.26
CA THR A 101 16.65 21.84 18.17
C THR A 101 17.28 23.21 17.89
N GLU A 102 18.51 23.23 17.38
CA GLU A 102 19.22 24.46 17.01
C GLU A 102 18.63 25.15 15.77
N ASP A 103 18.20 24.37 14.78
CA ASP A 103 17.62 24.89 13.54
C ASP A 103 16.22 25.51 13.79
N ARG A 104 15.48 24.94 14.75
CA ARG A 104 14.23 25.53 15.27
C ARG A 104 14.48 26.86 16.00
N ARG A 105 15.59 26.99 16.74
CA ARG A 105 15.96 28.24 17.44
C ARG A 105 16.36 29.34 16.47
N ARG A 106 17.10 29.02 15.40
CA ARG A 106 17.47 29.98 14.35
C ARG A 106 16.26 30.53 13.62
N ARG A 107 15.29 29.68 13.25
CA ARG A 107 14.03 30.11 12.61
C ARG A 107 13.19 31.02 13.51
N ARG A 108 13.11 30.74 14.82
CA ARG A 108 12.41 31.62 15.79
C ARG A 108 13.08 32.99 15.91
N ARG A 109 14.42 33.06 15.92
CA ARG A 109 15.16 34.34 15.97
C ARG A 109 14.97 35.16 14.70
N ARG A 110 14.91 34.51 13.54
CA ARG A 110 14.69 35.19 12.25
C ARG A 110 13.29 35.80 12.15
N ARG A 111 12.26 35.05 12.56
CA ARG A 111 10.88 35.56 12.61
C ARG A 111 10.71 36.75 13.55
N ARG A 112 11.38 36.75 14.73
CA ARG A 112 11.34 37.90 15.64
C ARG A 112 11.95 39.16 15.02
N ARG A 113 13.10 39.04 14.35
CA ARG A 113 13.75 40.19 13.69
C ARG A 113 12.92 40.79 12.55
N GLU A 114 12.17 39.97 11.83
CA GLU A 114 11.23 40.44 10.79
C GLU A 114 9.95 41.05 11.37
N SER A 115 9.60 40.71 12.62
CA SER A 115 8.47 41.33 13.33
C SER A 115 8.81 42.75 13.78
N ASP A 116 10.05 42.95 14.24
CA ASP A 116 10.54 44.22 14.79
C ASP A 116 10.91 45.25 13.70
N SER A 117 11.00 44.84 12.41
CA SER A 117 11.33 45.73 11.29
C SER A 117 10.11 46.34 10.58
N VAL A 118 8.89 45.99 11.03
CA VAL A 118 7.62 46.46 10.44
C VAL A 118 6.81 47.29 11.46
N ALA A 119 7.42 47.66 12.58
CA ALA A 119 6.86 48.54 13.61
C ALA A 119 7.56 49.91 13.61
#